data_AF-A0A3D5CFE2-F1
#
_entry.id   AF-A0A3D5CFE2-F1
#
_cell.length_a   1.000
_cell.length_b   1.000
_cell.length_c   1.000
_cell.angle_alpha   90.00
_cell.angle_beta   90.00
_cell.angle_gamma   90.00
#
_symmetry.space_group_name_H-M   'P 1'
#
loop_
_entity.id
_entity.type
_entity.pdbx_description
1 polymer ?
#
loop_
_entity_poly.entity_id
_entity_poly.type
_entity_poly.pdbx_seq_one_letter_code
_entity_poly.pdbx_strand_id
1 'polypeptide(L)' 'MLGEHDYIVRAEWTGNRGVGTAGYRDYARDVTLRIEGKPDLLASSDKPFRGDPSRWNPEDLLVA' A
#
# COMPACT_ATOMS: atom_id res chain seq x y z
N MET A 1 -1.95 17.62 29.78
CA MET A 1 -1.20 16.66 28.96
C MET A 1 -2.17 16.23 27.87
N LEU A 2 -1.97 16.65 26.63
CA LEU A 2 -2.62 15.92 25.55
C LEU A 2 -2.04 14.50 25.67
N GLY A 3 -2.89 13.52 25.96
CA GLY A 3 -2.48 12.19 26.41
C GLY A 3 -1.79 11.39 25.32
N GLU A 4 -1.90 10.07 25.39
CA GLU A 4 -1.49 9.20 24.28
C GLU A 4 -2.31 9.52 23.02
N HIS A 5 -1.64 9.51 21.87
CA HIS A 5 -2.24 9.76 20.56
C HIS A 5 -1.99 8.57 19.65
N ASP A 6 -3.06 7.91 19.25
CA ASP A 6 -3.00 6.75 18.35
C ASP A 6 -3.19 7.15 16.88
N TYR A 7 -2.39 6.56 16.01
CA TYR A 7 -2.49 6.71 14.56
C TYR A 7 -2.72 5.35 13.94
N ILE A 8 -3.86 5.19 13.25
CA ILE A 8 -4.27 3.92 12.65
C ILE A 8 -4.32 4.07 11.14
N VAL A 9 -3.66 3.15 10.45
CA VAL A 9 -3.77 2.95 9.00
C VAL A 9 -4.09 1.48 8.73
N ARG A 10 -5.05 1.23 7.84
CA ARG A 10 -5.34 -0.10 7.33
C ARG A 10 -4.69 -0.28 5.96
N ALA A 11 -3.82 -1.27 5.83
CA ALA A 11 -3.27 -1.69 4.55
C ALA A 11 -3.93 -2.99 4.09
N GLU A 12 -4.61 -2.95 2.95
CA GLU A 12 -5.19 -4.14 2.32
C GLU A 12 -4.45 -4.43 1.01
N TRP A 13 -3.82 -5.59 0.92
CA TRP A 13 -3.26 -6.04 -0.34
C TRP A 13 -4.37 -6.42 -1.32
N THR A 14 -4.35 -5.79 -2.50
CA THR A 14 -5.32 -5.98 -3.58
C THR A 14 -4.67 -6.54 -4.84
N GLY A 15 -3.44 -7.04 -4.73
CA GLY A 15 -2.65 -7.52 -5.86
C GLY A 15 -2.99 -8.93 -6.36
N ASN A 16 -4.01 -9.59 -5.82
CA ASN A 16 -4.44 -10.91 -6.30
C ASN A 16 -5.03 -10.79 -7.72
N ARG A 17 -4.43 -11.50 -8.69
CA ARG A 17 -4.89 -11.55 -10.09
C ARG A 17 -5.66 -12.83 -10.44
N GLY A 18 -6.08 -13.60 -9.44
CA GLY A 18 -6.89 -14.82 -9.59
C GLY A 18 -6.23 -16.09 -9.09
N VAL A 19 -4.91 -16.10 -8.89
CA VAL A 19 -4.14 -17.26 -8.40
C VAL A 19 -3.45 -17.02 -7.06
N GLY A 20 -3.84 -15.96 -6.34
CA GLY A 20 -3.23 -15.58 -5.07
C GLY A 20 -1.75 -15.25 -5.25
N THR A 21 -0.91 -15.88 -4.44
CA THR A 21 0.54 -15.70 -4.41
C THR A 21 1.30 -16.90 -4.99
N ALA A 22 0.64 -17.71 -5.84
CA ALA A 22 1.17 -18.97 -6.37
C ALA A 22 2.54 -18.84 -7.07
N GLY A 23 2.84 -17.68 -7.66
CA GLY A 23 4.15 -17.39 -8.21
C GLY A 23 4.57 -15.94 -7.94
N TYR A 24 5.87 -15.73 -7.73
CA TYR A 24 6.42 -14.42 -7.34
C TYR A 24 6.15 -13.29 -8.37
N ARG A 25 5.91 -13.66 -9.63
CA ARG A 25 5.59 -12.74 -10.74
C ARG A 25 4.10 -12.62 -11.02
N ASP A 26 3.27 -13.46 -10.39
CA ASP A 26 1.87 -13.66 -10.81
C ASP A 26 0.90 -12.75 -10.06
N TYR A 27 1.38 -12.09 -9.00
CA TYR A 27 0.62 -11.10 -8.26
C TYR A 27 1.20 -9.69 -8.39
N ALA A 28 0.33 -8.69 -8.33
CA ALA A 28 0.73 -7.29 -8.21
C ALA A 28 1.17 -6.97 -6.78
N ARG A 29 1.88 -5.86 -6.61
CA ARG A 29 2.20 -5.31 -5.28
C ARG A 29 1.20 -4.26 -4.82
N ASP A 30 0.03 -4.25 -5.44
CA ASP A 30 -1.04 -3.29 -5.19
C ASP A 30 -1.57 -3.43 -3.77
N VAL A 31 -1.71 -2.28 -3.11
CA VAL A 31 -2.25 -2.13 -1.76
C VAL A 31 -3.20 -0.93 -1.77
N THR A 32 -4.34 -1.05 -1.08
CA THR A 32 -5.19 0.10 -0.75
C THR A 32 -4.96 0.47 0.71
N LEU A 33 -4.45 1.67 0.95
CA LEU A 33 -4.26 2.25 2.27
C LEU A 33 -5.49 3.06 2.67
N ARG A 34 -6.02 2.82 3.87
CA ARG A 34 -7.21 3.49 4.39
C ARG A 34 -6.94 4.09 5.76
N ILE A 35 -7.31 5.36 5.89
CA ILE A 35 -7.27 6.12 7.14
C ILE A 35 -8.67 6.69 7.32
N GLU A 36 -9.24 6.54 8.51
CA GLU A 36 -10.60 7.00 8.78
C GLU A 36 -10.74 8.51 8.46
N GLY A 37 -11.79 8.86 7.72
CA GLY A 37 -12.08 10.23 7.30
C GLY A 37 -11.20 10.77 6.15
N LYS A 38 -10.29 9.97 5.58
CA LYS A 38 -9.48 10.36 4.41
C LYS A 38 -9.84 9.52 3.17
N PRO A 39 -9.61 10.03 1.95
CA PRO A 39 -9.71 9.22 0.74
C PRO A 39 -8.76 8.02 0.78
N ASP A 40 -9.18 6.93 0.13
CA ASP A 40 -8.32 5.77 -0.10
C ASP A 40 -7.07 6.16 -0.89
N LEU A 41 -5.91 5.68 -0.43
CA LEU A 41 -4.64 5.91 -1.10
C LEU A 41 -4.21 4.62 -1.80
N LEU A 42 -4.14 4.68 -3.13
CA LEU A 42 -3.67 3.57 -3.95
C LEU A 42 -2.14 3.53 -3.90
N ALA A 43 -1.62 2.43 -3.38
CA ALA A 43 -0.20 2.21 -3.21
C ALA A 43 0.28 0.95 -3.96
N SER A 44 1.58 0.88 -4.17
CA SER A 44 2.29 -0.32 -4.62
C SER A 44 3.68 -0.37 -3.98
N SER A 45 4.47 -1.40 -4.27
CA SER A 45 5.91 -1.34 -4.00
C SER A 45 6.61 -0.42 -5.01
N ASP A 46 7.87 -0.09 -4.80
CA ASP A 46 8.65 0.59 -5.85
C ASP A 46 8.91 -0.33 -7.07
N LYS A 47 9.24 0.27 -8.22
CA LYS A 47 9.52 -0.39 -9.50
C LYS A 47 10.61 -1.48 -9.40
N PRO A 48 11.73 -1.32 -8.68
CA PRO A 48 12.71 -2.39 -8.49
C PRO A 48 12.10 -3.65 -7.84
N PHE A 49 11.05 -3.47 -7.04
CA PHE A 49 10.30 -4.53 -6.37
C PHE A 49 9.00 -4.91 -7.09
N ARG A 50 8.88 -4.53 -8.38
CA ARG A 50 7.76 -4.86 -9.29
C ARG A 50 6.42 -4.26 -8.90
N GLY A 51 6.43 -3.13 -8.20
CA GLY A 51 5.20 -2.37 -8.06
C GLY A 51 4.91 -1.48 -9.26
N ASP A 52 3.74 -0.86 -9.19
CA ASP A 52 3.19 0.04 -10.20
C ASP A 52 3.69 1.47 -9.95
N PRO A 53 4.54 2.04 -10.83
CA PRO A 53 5.11 3.38 -10.65
C PRO A 53 4.07 4.51 -10.80
N SER A 54 2.82 4.20 -11.18
CA SER A 54 1.73 5.18 -11.17
C SER A 54 1.07 5.34 -9.79
N ARG A 55 1.47 4.53 -8.80
CA ARG A 55 0.93 4.53 -7.44
C ARG A 55 1.99 4.99 -6.44
N TRP A 56 1.53 5.45 -5.28
CA TRP A 56 2.41 5.78 -4.16
C TRP A 56 3.19 4.56 -3.70
N ASN A 57 4.50 4.70 -3.47
CA ASN A 57 5.30 3.69 -2.79
C ASN A 57 5.64 4.14 -1.35
N PRO A 58 6.09 3.23 -0.46
CA PRO A 58 6.46 3.59 0.91
C PRO A 58 7.58 4.65 1.00
N GLU A 59 8.51 4.66 0.06
CA GLU A 59 9.62 5.62 0.01
C GLU A 59 9.13 7.04 -0.32
N ASP A 60 8.21 7.20 -1.28
CA ASP A 60 7.52 8.46 -1.62
C ASP A 60 6.79 9.01 -0.39
N LEU A 61 6.07 8.14 0.33
CA LEU A 61 5.30 8.51 1.52
C LEU A 61 6.19 8.88 2.71
N LEU A 62 7.42 8.38 2.76
CA LEU A 62 8.38 8.73 3.80
C LEU A 62 9.03 10.09 3.56
N VAL A 63 9.23 10.47 2.29
CA VAL A 63 9.89 11.75 1.93
C VAL A 63 8.94 12.92 1.74
N ALA A 64 7.64 12.66 1.60
CA ALA A 64 6.59 13.66 1.42
C ALA A 64 6.34 14.54 2.66
#